data_AF-A0A0K2RGH2-F1
#
_entry.id   AF-A0A0K2RGH2-F1
#
_cell.length_a   1.000
_cell.length_b   1.000
_cell.length_c   1.000
_cell.angle_alpha   90.00
_cell.angle_beta   90.00
_cell.angle_gamma   90.00
#
_symmetry.space_group_name_H-M   'P 1'
#
loop_
_entity.id
_entity.type
_entity.pdbx_description
1 polymer ?
#
loop_
_entity_poly.entity_id
_entity_poly.type
_entity_poly.pdbx_seq_one_letter_code
_entity_poly.pdbx_strand_id
1 'polypeptide(L)'
;MKQVRLRYAGACRLCDVSLPAGTDAIYESETKTVRCLECVPEAKSLDLEPPEPSTEDSSPAASGVAGSSARREYERRKANDEARLREKWGRLGGLAVALSGERQSTKAWDQGAIGEERLGARLDSLVADDIAVLHDRRIPGSKANIDHIAITRKGIWVIDAKLYKGRPELKIEGGILRPRVEKLLVGRRDCTKLVDGVLKQVGLVRDLAGDVPVTGALCFVEADWP
;
A
#
# COMPACT_ATOMS: atom_id res chain seq x y z
N MET A 1 -11.50 -11.59 -8.78
CA MET A 1 -11.93 -12.91 -9.30
C MET A 1 -10.71 -13.80 -9.42
N LYS A 2 -10.75 -15.05 -8.94
CA LYS A 2 -9.61 -15.98 -9.02
C LYS A 2 -10.06 -17.30 -9.62
N GLN A 3 -9.36 -17.80 -10.63
CA GLN A 3 -9.60 -19.14 -11.14
C GLN A 3 -9.09 -20.17 -10.11
N VAL A 4 -9.95 -21.12 -9.77
CA VAL A 4 -9.67 -22.17 -8.78
C VAL A 4 -10.21 -23.51 -9.28
N ARG A 5 -9.53 -24.59 -8.87
CA ARG A 5 -10.04 -25.96 -8.97
C ARG A 5 -10.95 -26.22 -7.77
N LEU A 6 -12.22 -26.53 -7.99
CA LEU A 6 -13.20 -26.71 -6.91
C LEU A 6 -12.83 -27.92 -6.03
N ARG A 7 -12.87 -27.74 -4.70
CA ARG A 7 -12.67 -28.84 -3.75
C ARG A 7 -13.95 -29.64 -3.49
N TYR A 8 -15.10 -29.00 -3.64
CA TYR A 8 -16.43 -29.56 -3.42
C TYR A 8 -17.32 -29.19 -4.61
N ALA A 9 -18.37 -29.97 -4.85
CA ALA A 9 -19.36 -29.63 -5.86
C ALA A 9 -20.10 -28.34 -5.48
N GLY A 10 -20.44 -27.52 -6.47
CA GLY A 10 -21.19 -26.28 -6.31
C GLY A 10 -22.05 -25.98 -7.53
N ALA A 11 -22.72 -24.84 -7.56
CA ALA A 11 -23.48 -24.37 -8.72
C ALA A 11 -22.95 -23.01 -9.17
N CYS A 12 -22.90 -22.78 -10.49
CA CYS A 12 -22.56 -21.49 -11.05
C CYS A 12 -23.60 -20.44 -10.65
N ARG A 13 -23.18 -19.31 -10.07
CA ARG A 13 -24.11 -18.24 -9.68
C ARG A 13 -24.90 -17.62 -10.84
N LEU A 14 -24.40 -17.68 -12.08
CA LEU A 14 -25.04 -16.99 -13.23
C LEU A 14 -25.99 -17.88 -14.02
N CYS A 15 -25.67 -19.16 -14.19
CA CYS A 15 -26.46 -20.08 -15.00
C CYS A 15 -27.00 -21.29 -14.23
N ASP A 16 -26.77 -21.34 -12.91
CA ASP A 16 -27.15 -22.43 -12.00
C ASP A 16 -26.66 -23.83 -12.42
N VAL A 17 -25.75 -23.93 -13.38
CA VAL A 17 -25.18 -25.22 -13.80
C VAL A 17 -24.42 -25.86 -12.64
N SER A 18 -24.65 -27.16 -12.44
CA SER A 18 -23.91 -27.95 -11.46
C SER A 18 -22.45 -28.06 -11.89
N LEU A 19 -21.54 -27.71 -10.97
CA LEU A 19 -20.09 -27.78 -11.11
C LEU A 19 -19.57 -28.86 -10.17
N PRO A 20 -19.22 -30.06 -10.66
CA PRO A 20 -18.68 -31.13 -9.84
C PRO A 20 -17.38 -30.73 -9.14
N ALA A 21 -17.07 -31.42 -8.03
CA ALA A 21 -15.78 -31.29 -7.38
C ALA A 21 -14.64 -31.62 -8.37
N GLY A 22 -13.58 -30.82 -8.34
CA GLY A 22 -12.48 -30.91 -9.30
C GLY A 22 -12.70 -30.11 -10.58
N THR A 23 -13.80 -29.38 -10.76
CA THR A 23 -14.00 -28.52 -11.95
C THR A 23 -13.21 -27.21 -11.80
N ASP A 24 -12.66 -26.69 -12.89
CA ASP A 24 -12.07 -25.34 -12.90
C ASP A 24 -13.18 -24.29 -13.01
N ALA A 25 -13.20 -23.35 -12.08
CA ALA A 25 -14.23 -22.32 -11.94
C ALA A 25 -13.63 -21.00 -11.46
N ILE A 26 -14.37 -19.91 -11.62
CA ILE A 26 -14.00 -18.60 -11.08
C ILE A 26 -14.62 -18.46 -9.70
N TYR A 27 -13.77 -18.25 -8.68
CA TYR A 27 -14.21 -17.91 -7.34
C TYR A 27 -14.27 -16.39 -7.14
N GLU A 28 -15.41 -15.93 -6.63
CA GLU A 28 -15.67 -14.54 -6.27
C GLU A 28 -15.59 -14.38 -4.75
N SER A 29 -14.52 -13.74 -4.26
CA SER A 29 -14.23 -13.64 -2.83
C SER A 29 -15.18 -12.74 -2.06
N GLU A 30 -15.78 -11.75 -2.71
CA GLU A 30 -16.72 -10.79 -2.10
C GLU A 30 -18.06 -11.46 -1.76
N THR A 31 -18.58 -12.24 -2.70
CA THR A 31 -19.88 -12.93 -2.60
C THR A 31 -19.76 -14.38 -2.12
N LYS A 32 -18.52 -14.90 -2.03
CA LYS A 32 -18.20 -16.31 -1.73
C LYS A 32 -18.90 -17.31 -2.66
N THR A 33 -19.16 -16.91 -3.91
CA THR A 33 -19.80 -17.76 -4.92
C THR A 33 -18.82 -18.23 -5.98
N VAL A 34 -19.21 -19.25 -6.73
CA VAL A 34 -18.44 -19.82 -7.84
C VAL A 34 -19.18 -19.59 -9.15
N ARG A 35 -18.44 -19.40 -10.24
CA ARG A 35 -18.97 -19.20 -11.59
C ARG A 35 -18.23 -20.12 -12.56
N CYS A 36 -18.95 -20.72 -13.51
CA CYS A 36 -18.31 -21.52 -14.55
C CYS A 36 -17.47 -20.63 -15.49
N LEU A 37 -16.48 -21.21 -16.16
CA LEU A 37 -15.59 -20.45 -17.05
C LEU A 37 -16.32 -19.91 -18.30
N GLU A 38 -17.43 -20.54 -18.69
CA GLU A 38 -18.23 -20.19 -19.87
C GLU A 38 -19.12 -18.96 -19.64
N CYS A 39 -19.52 -18.71 -18.38
CA CYS A 39 -20.34 -17.56 -18.04
C CYS A 39 -19.49 -16.30 -18.02
N VAL A 40 -19.24 -15.66 -19.16
CA VAL A 40 -18.59 -14.34 -19.21
C VAL A 40 -19.57 -13.31 -18.62
N PRO A 41 -19.17 -12.43 -17.69
CA PRO A 41 -20.03 -11.32 -17.30
C PRO A 41 -20.23 -10.46 -18.56
N GLU A 42 -21.47 -10.28 -19.00
CA GLU A 42 -21.80 -9.18 -19.88
C GLU A 42 -21.37 -7.91 -19.15
N ALA A 43 -20.23 -7.34 -19.56
CA ALA A 43 -19.99 -5.94 -19.34
C ALA A 43 -21.18 -5.26 -19.99
N LYS A 44 -22.08 -4.69 -19.17
CA LYS A 44 -23.22 -3.90 -19.64
C LYS A 44 -22.70 -2.93 -20.71
N SER A 45 -22.95 -3.26 -21.97
CA SER A 45 -23.06 -2.29 -23.04
C SER A 45 -24.32 -1.50 -22.70
N LEU A 46 -24.14 -0.44 -21.92
CA LEU A 46 -25.10 0.64 -21.93
C LEU A 46 -24.93 1.29 -23.29
N ASP A 47 -25.82 0.93 -24.21
CA ASP A 47 -26.16 1.75 -25.37
C ASP A 47 -26.58 3.12 -24.83
N LEU A 48 -25.61 4.03 -24.76
CA LEU A 48 -25.83 5.45 -24.58
C LEU A 48 -25.43 6.07 -25.90
N GLU A 49 -26.44 6.60 -26.59
CA GLU A 49 -26.28 7.59 -27.66
C GLU A 49 -25.20 8.60 -27.26
N PRO A 50 -24.31 9.00 -28.18
CA PRO A 50 -23.18 9.84 -27.84
C PRO A 50 -23.68 11.16 -27.24
N PRO A 51 -23.41 11.45 -25.95
CA PRO A 51 -23.70 12.76 -25.43
C PRO A 51 -22.75 13.74 -26.12
N GLU A 52 -23.33 14.86 -26.57
CA GLU A 52 -22.55 16.01 -27.02
C GLU A 52 -21.49 16.40 -25.98
N PRO A 53 -20.35 17.02 -26.39
CA PRO A 53 -19.21 17.21 -25.50
C PRO A 53 -19.52 18.24 -24.42
N SER A 54 -20.15 17.80 -23.34
CA SER A 54 -20.20 18.50 -22.08
C SER A 54 -18.89 18.24 -21.35
N THR A 55 -18.11 19.30 -21.24
CA THR A 55 -16.95 19.43 -20.35
C THR A 55 -17.39 19.23 -18.90
N GLU A 56 -17.44 17.98 -18.43
CA GLU A 56 -17.66 17.66 -17.02
C GLU A 56 -16.66 16.59 -16.56
N ASP A 57 -15.68 17.08 -15.80
CA ASP A 57 -14.81 16.40 -14.83
C ASP A 57 -14.53 14.91 -15.04
N SER A 58 -13.38 14.64 -15.66
CA SER A 58 -12.56 13.48 -15.37
C SER A 58 -12.25 13.42 -13.87
N SER A 59 -13.15 12.81 -13.09
CA SER A 59 -12.91 12.51 -11.68
C SER A 59 -11.62 11.70 -11.59
N PRO A 60 -10.54 12.23 -10.98
CA PRO A 60 -9.31 11.49 -10.86
C PRO A 60 -9.62 10.22 -10.06
N ALA A 61 -9.17 9.06 -10.57
CA ALA A 61 -9.21 7.82 -9.81
C ALA A 61 -8.74 8.12 -8.38
N ALA A 62 -9.61 7.88 -7.38
CA ALA A 62 -9.45 8.44 -6.04
C ALA A 62 -8.01 8.23 -5.53
N SER A 63 -7.27 9.34 -5.46
CA SER A 63 -5.84 9.38 -5.12
C SER A 63 -5.54 8.59 -3.86
N GLY A 64 -6.48 8.55 -2.91
CA GLY A 64 -6.29 7.96 -1.60
C GLY A 64 -5.84 9.00 -0.61
N VAL A 65 -5.70 8.60 0.65
CA VAL A 65 -5.22 9.47 1.72
C VAL A 65 -3.89 8.92 2.22
N ALA A 66 -2.85 9.75 2.18
CA ALA A 66 -1.53 9.41 2.69
C ALA A 66 -1.62 9.00 4.17
N GLY A 67 -0.92 7.94 4.55
CA GLY A 67 -0.88 7.47 5.94
C GLY A 67 -2.16 6.82 6.45
N SER A 68 -3.23 6.69 5.64
CA SER A 68 -4.54 6.26 6.16
C SER A 68 -4.51 4.87 6.79
N SER A 69 -3.80 3.93 6.19
CA SER A 69 -3.65 2.58 6.74
C SER A 69 -2.83 2.54 8.02
N ALA A 70 -1.72 3.30 8.08
CA ALA A 70 -0.86 3.44 9.25
C ALA A 70 -1.61 4.11 10.43
N ARG A 71 -2.38 5.17 10.15
CA ARG A 71 -3.20 5.88 11.14
C ARG A 71 -4.28 4.97 11.73
N ARG A 72 -5.02 4.23 10.91
CA ARG A 72 -6.00 3.24 11.40
C ARG A 72 -5.35 2.13 12.23
N GLU A 73 -4.15 1.69 11.87
CA GLU A 73 -3.42 0.67 12.64
C GLU A 73 -2.99 1.21 14.01
N TYR A 74 -2.48 2.44 14.07
CA TYR A 74 -2.14 3.13 15.31
C TYR A 74 -3.35 3.25 16.22
N GLU A 75 -4.46 3.80 15.71
CA GLU A 75 -5.70 3.99 16.47
C GLU A 75 -6.23 2.67 17.03
N ARG A 76 -6.24 1.61 16.21
CA ARG A 76 -6.69 0.27 16.66
C ARG A 76 -5.82 -0.27 17.79
N ARG A 77 -4.49 -0.14 17.68
CA ARG A 77 -3.56 -0.62 18.72
C ARG A 77 -3.66 0.19 20.00
N LYS A 78 -3.76 1.50 19.89
CA LYS A 78 -3.97 2.39 21.03
C LYS A 78 -5.26 2.05 21.77
N ALA A 79 -6.37 1.90 21.04
CA ALA A 79 -7.65 1.50 21.61
C ALA A 79 -7.57 0.14 22.32
N ASN A 80 -6.91 -0.85 21.72
CA ASN A 80 -6.72 -2.17 22.34
C ASN A 80 -5.83 -2.11 23.60
N ASP A 81 -4.76 -1.31 23.57
CA ASP A 81 -3.87 -1.14 24.71
C ASP A 81 -4.61 -0.44 25.87
N GLU A 82 -5.38 0.61 25.59
CA GLU A 82 -6.25 1.27 26.57
C GLU A 82 -7.31 0.33 27.13
N ALA A 83 -7.99 -0.45 26.29
CA ALA A 83 -8.99 -1.41 26.72
C ALA A 83 -8.38 -2.45 27.67
N ARG A 84 -7.19 -2.97 27.35
CA ARG A 84 -6.47 -3.93 28.21
C ARG A 84 -6.06 -3.32 29.55
N LEU A 85 -5.68 -2.04 29.57
CA LEU A 85 -5.37 -1.32 30.81
C LEU A 85 -6.62 -1.11 31.66
N ARG A 86 -7.74 -0.74 31.04
CA ARG A 86 -9.04 -0.58 31.72
C ARG A 86 -9.54 -1.90 32.29
N GLU A 87 -9.45 -3.00 31.53
CA GLU A 87 -9.81 -4.34 31.98
C GLU A 87 -8.93 -4.79 33.17
N LYS A 88 -7.62 -4.57 33.07
CA LYS A 88 -6.66 -5.00 34.12
C LYS A 88 -6.81 -4.22 35.43
N TRP A 89 -7.21 -2.95 35.39
CA TRP A 89 -7.22 -2.05 36.56
C TRP A 89 -8.63 -1.64 37.02
N GLY A 90 -9.69 -2.11 36.34
CA GLY A 90 -11.08 -1.87 36.71
C GLY A 90 -11.38 -0.39 36.96
N ARG A 91 -11.84 -0.05 38.17
CA ARG A 91 -12.19 1.33 38.57
C ARG A 91 -11.02 2.32 38.53
N LEU A 92 -9.77 1.83 38.53
CA LEU A 92 -8.55 2.64 38.41
C LEU A 92 -8.01 2.71 36.96
N GLY A 93 -8.73 2.13 36.00
CA GLY A 93 -8.32 2.04 34.60
C GLY A 93 -8.02 3.37 33.94
N GLY A 94 -8.77 4.43 34.26
CA GLY A 94 -8.51 5.78 33.71
C GLY A 94 -7.17 6.36 34.14
N LEU A 95 -6.82 6.21 35.44
CA LEU A 95 -5.53 6.67 35.98
C LEU A 95 -4.36 5.83 35.44
N ALA A 96 -4.57 4.51 35.30
CA ALA A 96 -3.59 3.59 34.75
C ALA A 96 -3.29 3.88 33.26
N VAL A 97 -4.30 4.23 32.46
CA VAL A 97 -4.10 4.68 31.07
C VAL A 97 -3.31 5.99 31.03
N ALA A 98 -3.62 6.95 31.90
CA ALA A 98 -2.91 8.24 31.94
C ALA A 98 -1.43 8.11 32.36
N LEU A 99 -1.11 7.14 33.22
CA LEU A 99 0.25 6.93 33.75
C LEU A 99 1.08 5.93 32.94
N SER A 100 0.44 5.02 32.20
CA SER A 100 1.16 4.08 31.36
C SER A 100 1.54 4.73 30.03
N GLY A 101 2.83 4.99 29.86
CA GLY A 101 3.36 5.46 28.59
C GLY A 101 3.00 4.50 27.45
N GLU A 102 2.69 5.05 26.29
CA GLU A 102 2.32 4.27 25.11
C GLU A 102 3.45 3.33 24.67
N ARG A 103 3.08 2.10 24.26
CA ARG A 103 4.05 1.09 23.86
C ARG A 103 4.86 1.56 22.66
N GLN A 104 6.16 1.25 22.67
CA GLN A 104 7.07 1.59 21.58
C GLN A 104 6.59 1.08 20.21
N SER A 105 5.98 -0.10 20.18
CA SER A 105 5.43 -0.68 18.94
C SER A 105 4.22 0.08 18.40
N THR A 106 3.46 0.77 19.25
CA THR A 106 2.32 1.62 18.86
C THR A 106 2.84 3.00 18.40
N LYS A 107 3.80 3.57 19.12
CA LYS A 107 4.49 4.82 18.71
C LYS A 107 5.17 4.71 17.34
N ALA A 108 5.71 3.53 16.99
CA ALA A 108 6.30 3.31 15.68
C ALA A 108 5.29 3.43 14.53
N TRP A 109 4.01 3.08 14.75
CA TRP A 109 2.95 3.27 13.74
C TRP A 109 2.54 4.74 13.61
N ASP A 110 2.49 5.48 14.71
CA ASP A 110 2.23 6.92 14.67
C ASP A 110 3.34 7.67 13.92
N GLN A 111 4.60 7.33 14.22
CA GLN A 111 5.75 7.88 13.47
C GLN A 111 5.71 7.53 11.98
N GLY A 112 5.29 6.30 11.63
CA GLY A 112 5.06 5.91 10.25
C GLY A 112 3.99 6.77 9.57
N ALA A 113 2.82 6.88 10.20
CA ALA A 113 1.71 7.69 9.69
C ALA A 113 2.09 9.16 9.50
N ILE A 114 2.79 9.77 10.47
CA ILE A 114 3.26 11.17 10.38
C ILE A 114 4.21 11.36 9.18
N GLY A 115 5.13 10.40 8.95
CA GLY A 115 6.05 10.46 7.82
C GLY A 115 5.33 10.42 6.47
N GLU A 116 4.39 9.49 6.33
CA GLU A 116 3.55 9.35 5.13
C GLU A 116 2.63 10.56 4.93
N GLU A 117 1.96 11.05 5.98
CA GLU A 117 1.06 12.21 5.92
C GLU A 117 1.82 13.49 5.49
N ARG A 118 3.01 13.74 6.06
CA ARG A 118 3.82 14.92 5.72
C ARG A 118 4.32 14.89 4.27
N LEU A 119 4.80 13.73 3.82
CA LEU A 119 5.24 13.57 2.45
C LEU A 119 4.06 13.64 1.48
N GLY A 120 2.94 13.00 1.82
CA GLY A 120 1.70 13.04 1.06
C GLY A 120 1.23 14.46 0.81
N ALA A 121 1.11 15.28 1.87
CA ALA A 121 0.72 16.68 1.74
C ALA A 121 1.66 17.49 0.81
N ARG A 122 2.97 17.18 0.84
CA ARG A 122 3.93 17.82 -0.07
C ARG A 122 3.73 17.36 -1.52
N LEU A 123 3.50 16.08 -1.74
CA LEU A 123 3.22 15.54 -3.07
C LEU A 123 1.89 16.06 -3.64
N ASP A 124 0.85 16.16 -2.81
CA ASP A 124 -0.43 16.77 -3.18
C ASP A 124 -0.26 18.22 -3.63
N SER A 125 0.64 18.98 -2.99
CA SER A 125 0.93 20.36 -3.41
C SER A 125 1.64 20.46 -4.78
N LEU A 126 2.14 19.35 -5.32
CA LEU A 126 2.77 19.27 -6.64
C LEU A 126 1.81 18.75 -7.72
N VAL A 127 0.59 18.33 -7.35
CA VAL A 127 -0.41 17.85 -8.31
C VAL A 127 -0.78 19.00 -9.26
N ALA A 128 -0.70 18.69 -10.55
CA ALA A 128 -0.99 19.59 -11.65
C ALA A 128 -1.47 18.75 -12.85
N ASP A 129 -1.83 19.38 -13.97
CA ASP A 129 -2.34 18.69 -15.16
C ASP A 129 -1.44 17.55 -15.67
N ASP A 130 -0.14 17.60 -15.37
CA ASP A 130 0.85 16.63 -15.81
C ASP A 130 1.50 15.79 -14.69
N ILE A 131 1.00 15.95 -13.45
CA ILE A 131 1.45 15.22 -12.28
C ILE A 131 0.24 14.69 -11.51
N ALA A 132 0.07 13.37 -11.50
CA ALA A 132 -0.90 12.70 -10.65
C ALA A 132 -0.19 11.98 -9.49
N VAL A 133 -0.78 12.00 -8.31
CA VAL A 133 -0.25 11.29 -7.14
C VAL A 133 -1.33 10.33 -6.63
N LEU A 134 -0.92 9.13 -6.23
CA LEU A 134 -1.75 8.10 -5.61
C LEU A 134 -1.10 7.68 -4.29
N HIS A 135 -1.89 7.54 -3.23
CA HIS A 135 -1.44 7.19 -1.89
C HIS A 135 -2.02 5.87 -1.41
N ASP A 136 -1.30 5.17 -0.53
CA ASP A 136 -1.77 4.01 0.23
C ASP A 136 -2.36 2.90 -0.66
N ARG A 137 -1.66 2.60 -1.77
CA ARG A 137 -2.12 1.63 -2.77
C ARG A 137 -1.85 0.20 -2.31
N ARG A 138 -2.89 -0.60 -2.13
CA ARG A 138 -2.77 -1.99 -1.65
C ARG A 138 -2.04 -2.87 -2.65
N ILE A 139 -1.11 -3.69 -2.15
CA ILE A 139 -0.45 -4.73 -2.95
C ILE A 139 -1.34 -5.98 -2.97
N PRO A 140 -1.76 -6.47 -4.15
CA PRO A 140 -2.57 -7.70 -4.26
C PRO A 140 -1.88 -8.90 -3.60
N GLY A 141 -2.65 -9.70 -2.86
CA GLY A 141 -2.13 -10.87 -2.15
C GLY A 141 -1.30 -10.57 -0.90
N SER A 142 -1.16 -9.28 -0.51
CA SER A 142 -0.44 -8.85 0.68
C SER A 142 -1.30 -7.96 1.59
N LYS A 143 -0.85 -7.80 2.83
CA LYS A 143 -1.34 -6.75 3.74
C LYS A 143 -0.55 -5.44 3.63
N ALA A 144 0.53 -5.44 2.84
CA ALA A 144 1.35 -4.27 2.59
C ALA A 144 0.73 -3.36 1.54
N ASN A 145 1.04 -2.08 1.65
CA ASN A 145 0.66 -1.04 0.70
C ASN A 145 1.93 -0.40 0.13
N ILE A 146 1.76 0.33 -0.97
CA ILE A 146 2.72 1.28 -1.51
C ILE A 146 2.32 2.64 -0.97
N ASP A 147 3.22 3.31 -0.27
CA ASP A 147 2.93 4.56 0.43
C ASP A 147 2.48 5.61 -0.57
N HIS A 148 3.31 5.92 -1.59
CA HIS A 148 2.96 6.86 -2.65
C HIS A 148 3.44 6.42 -4.03
N ILE A 149 2.65 6.73 -5.05
CA ILE A 149 2.99 6.60 -6.47
C ILE A 149 2.77 7.97 -7.12
N ALA A 150 3.81 8.55 -7.71
CA ALA A 150 3.67 9.77 -8.50
C ALA A 150 3.84 9.45 -9.98
N ILE A 151 2.89 9.89 -10.81
CA ILE A 151 2.86 9.68 -12.26
C ILE A 151 3.13 11.04 -12.90
N THR A 152 4.17 11.09 -13.73
CA THR A 152 4.61 12.30 -14.42
C THR A 152 4.77 12.02 -15.91
N ARG A 153 4.91 13.05 -16.74
CA ARG A 153 5.26 12.89 -18.17
C ARG A 153 6.53 12.07 -18.43
N LYS A 154 7.46 12.02 -17.47
CA LYS A 154 8.74 11.30 -17.62
C LYS A 154 8.69 9.86 -17.11
N GLY A 155 7.62 9.47 -16.44
CA GLY A 155 7.48 8.14 -15.85
C GLY A 155 6.85 8.14 -14.46
N ILE A 156 6.92 6.99 -13.82
CA ILE A 156 6.30 6.67 -12.54
C ILE A 156 7.36 6.60 -11.44
N TRP A 157 7.05 7.20 -10.30
CA TRP A 157 7.85 7.16 -9.09
C TRP A 157 7.13 6.35 -8.02
N VAL A 158 7.79 5.33 -7.49
CA VAL A 158 7.33 4.56 -6.32
C VAL A 158 8.09 5.09 -5.12
N ILE A 159 7.39 5.73 -4.20
CA ILE A 159 8.01 6.50 -3.11
C ILE A 159 7.59 5.90 -1.78
N ASP A 160 8.57 5.51 -0.98
CA ASP A 160 8.39 4.98 0.37
C ASP A 160 8.88 6.02 1.39
N ALA A 161 8.02 6.35 2.36
CA ALA A 161 8.25 7.41 3.34
C ALA A 161 8.89 6.84 4.60
N LYS A 162 9.91 7.50 5.14
CA LYS A 162 10.59 7.08 6.38
C LYS A 162 10.89 8.27 7.28
N LEU A 163 10.37 8.22 8.50
CA LEU A 163 10.62 9.23 9.53
C LEU A 163 11.90 8.92 10.31
N TYR A 164 13.05 8.87 9.64
CA TYR A 164 14.35 8.59 10.27
C TYR A 164 15.17 9.88 10.41
N LYS A 165 15.88 9.99 11.54
CA LYS A 165 16.86 11.05 11.80
C LYS A 165 18.28 10.56 11.51
N GLY A 166 19.15 11.48 11.11
CA GLY A 166 20.53 11.22 10.73
C GLY A 166 20.72 11.27 9.22
N ARG A 167 21.97 11.52 8.81
CA ARG A 167 22.36 11.63 7.41
C ARG A 167 22.25 10.28 6.66
N PRO A 168 21.53 10.22 5.53
CA PRO A 168 21.52 9.07 4.65
C PRO A 168 22.81 9.05 3.81
N GLU A 169 23.52 7.93 3.81
CA GLU A 169 24.80 7.77 3.13
C GLU A 169 24.90 6.41 2.44
N LEU A 170 25.43 6.41 1.21
CA LEU A 170 25.87 5.20 0.53
C LEU A 170 27.24 4.81 1.09
N LYS A 171 27.32 3.65 1.72
CA LYS A 171 28.59 3.05 2.14
C LYS A 171 28.91 1.87 1.24
N ILE A 172 30.03 1.96 0.53
CA ILE A 172 30.57 0.86 -0.27
C ILE A 172 31.60 0.13 0.58
N GLU A 173 31.37 -1.16 0.82
CA GLU A 173 32.31 -2.05 1.51
C GLU A 173 32.81 -3.13 0.53
N GLY A 174 33.98 -3.71 0.80
CA GLY A 174 34.61 -4.69 -0.10
C GLY A 174 35.45 -4.07 -1.21
N GLY A 175 35.93 -4.89 -2.15
CA GLY A 175 36.89 -4.48 -3.18
C GLY A 175 37.67 -5.67 -3.74
N ILE A 176 38.97 -5.49 -3.96
CA ILE A 176 39.82 -6.45 -4.70
C ILE A 176 39.81 -7.87 -4.10
N LEU A 177 39.67 -8.00 -2.76
CA LEU A 177 39.74 -9.27 -2.04
C LEU A 177 38.40 -9.77 -1.48
N ARG A 178 37.33 -8.96 -1.54
CA ARG A 178 36.02 -9.29 -0.95
C ARG A 178 34.91 -8.71 -1.84
N PRO A 179 33.78 -9.40 -2.04
CA PRO A 179 32.68 -8.89 -2.85
C PRO A 179 32.32 -7.45 -2.48
N ARG A 180 32.17 -6.59 -3.49
CA ARG A 180 31.69 -5.22 -3.32
C ARG A 180 30.23 -5.27 -2.86
N VAL A 181 29.93 -4.66 -1.72
CA VAL A 181 28.59 -4.56 -1.16
C VAL A 181 28.27 -3.08 -0.96
N GLU A 182 27.11 -2.68 -1.46
CA GLU A 182 26.60 -1.33 -1.32
C GLU A 182 25.54 -1.32 -0.23
N LYS A 183 25.72 -0.44 0.77
CA LYS A 183 24.86 -0.33 1.93
C LYS A 183 24.28 1.07 2.02
N LEU A 184 23.01 1.15 2.38
CA LEU A 184 22.38 2.39 2.79
C LEU A 184 22.51 2.54 4.30
N LEU A 185 23.28 3.52 4.76
CA LEU A 185 23.32 3.90 6.16
C LEU A 185 22.46 5.13 6.41
N VAL A 186 21.75 5.17 7.54
CA VAL A 186 21.12 6.39 8.05
C VAL A 186 21.65 6.62 9.46
N GLY A 187 22.54 7.61 9.59
CA GLY A 187 23.39 7.74 10.78
C GLY A 187 24.25 6.49 10.98
N ARG A 188 23.99 5.71 12.04
CA ARG A 188 24.73 4.47 12.35
C ARG A 188 23.97 3.18 11.97
N ARG A 189 22.76 3.28 11.41
CA ARG A 189 21.89 2.13 11.16
C ARG A 189 22.03 1.65 9.73
N ASP A 190 22.22 0.34 9.55
CA ASP A 190 22.11 -0.31 8.24
C ASP A 190 20.64 -0.40 7.83
N CYS A 191 20.30 0.37 6.80
CA CYS A 191 18.96 0.50 6.25
C CYS A 191 18.85 -0.11 4.84
N THR A 192 19.80 -0.96 4.43
CA THR A 192 19.85 -1.56 3.09
C THR A 192 18.57 -2.32 2.73
N LYS A 193 17.92 -2.95 3.73
CA LYS A 193 16.63 -3.65 3.54
C LYS A 193 15.49 -2.73 3.07
N LEU A 194 15.57 -1.42 3.30
CA LEU A 194 14.59 -0.47 2.76
C LEU A 194 14.70 -0.38 1.23
N VAL A 195 15.92 -0.44 0.71
CA VAL A 195 16.18 -0.46 -0.74
C VAL A 195 15.57 -1.72 -1.35
N ASP A 196 15.79 -2.89 -0.73
CA ASP A 196 15.17 -4.14 -1.19
C ASP A 196 13.63 -4.07 -1.17
N GLY A 197 13.06 -3.37 -0.18
CA GLY A 197 11.62 -3.14 -0.04
C GLY A 197 11.06 -2.34 -1.21
N VAL A 198 11.63 -1.16 -1.48
CA VAL A 198 11.15 -0.29 -2.56
C VAL A 198 11.40 -0.91 -3.94
N LEU A 199 12.51 -1.64 -4.14
CA LEU A 199 12.78 -2.33 -5.41
C LEU A 199 11.74 -3.42 -5.71
N LYS A 200 11.24 -4.12 -4.70
CA LYS A 200 10.13 -5.07 -4.88
C LYS A 200 8.85 -4.36 -5.31
N GLN A 201 8.52 -3.22 -4.68
CA GLN A 201 7.36 -2.42 -5.07
C GLN A 201 7.48 -1.86 -6.49
N VAL A 202 8.68 -1.39 -6.87
CA VAL A 202 8.99 -0.97 -8.24
C VAL A 202 8.74 -2.10 -9.24
N GLY A 203 9.16 -3.33 -8.93
CA GLY A 203 8.88 -4.50 -9.77
C GLY A 203 7.38 -4.69 -10.02
N LEU A 204 6.57 -4.65 -8.95
CA LEU A 204 5.12 -4.78 -9.04
C LEU A 204 4.46 -3.70 -9.90
N VAL A 205 4.92 -2.45 -9.78
CA VAL A 205 4.39 -1.34 -10.58
C VAL A 205 4.85 -1.45 -12.03
N ARG A 206 6.11 -1.86 -12.26
CA ARG A 206 6.68 -2.03 -13.60
C ARG A 206 5.94 -3.10 -14.40
N ASP A 207 5.57 -4.22 -13.77
CA ASP A 207 4.79 -5.28 -14.42
C ASP A 207 3.43 -4.80 -14.94
N LEU A 208 2.90 -3.70 -14.38
CA LEU A 208 1.64 -3.07 -14.79
C LEU A 208 1.82 -1.88 -15.72
N ALA A 209 3.00 -1.26 -15.74
CA ALA A 209 3.26 0.02 -16.40
C ALA A 209 3.72 -0.11 -17.86
N GLY A 210 3.97 -1.33 -18.35
CA GLY A 210 4.50 -1.55 -19.71
C GLY A 210 5.86 -0.88 -19.90
N ASP A 211 5.98 -0.09 -20.98
CA ASP A 211 7.25 0.59 -21.35
C ASP A 211 7.50 1.89 -20.58
N VAL A 212 6.58 2.31 -19.70
CA VAL A 212 6.75 3.54 -18.92
C VAL A 212 7.87 3.36 -17.88
N PRO A 213 8.86 4.27 -17.81
CA PRO A 213 9.93 4.18 -16.82
C PRO A 213 9.38 4.20 -15.38
N VAL A 214 9.82 3.25 -14.54
CA VAL A 214 9.46 3.19 -13.11
C VAL A 214 10.71 3.30 -12.25
N THR A 215 10.75 4.32 -11.41
CA THR A 215 11.87 4.64 -10.50
C THR A 215 11.43 4.55 -9.05
N GLY A 216 12.23 3.91 -8.21
CA GLY A 216 12.00 3.85 -6.76
C GLY A 216 12.71 4.99 -6.03
N ALA A 217 12.08 5.54 -4.99
CA ALA A 217 12.67 6.54 -4.12
C ALA A 217 12.37 6.25 -2.65
N LEU A 218 13.39 6.38 -1.81
CA LEU A 218 13.23 6.42 -0.35
C LEU A 218 13.26 7.87 0.09
N CYS A 219 12.16 8.35 0.70
CA CYS A 219 12.07 9.70 1.21
C CYS A 219 12.24 9.70 2.73
N PHE A 220 13.42 10.14 3.19
CA PHE A 220 13.70 10.31 4.60
C PHE A 220 13.28 11.73 5.06
N VAL A 221 12.13 11.82 5.73
CA VAL A 221 11.44 13.10 6.00
C VAL A 221 12.15 13.96 7.06
N GLU A 222 12.80 13.34 8.05
CA GLU A 222 13.53 14.03 9.13
C GLU A 222 15.05 13.81 9.07
N ALA A 223 15.55 13.39 7.91
CA ALA A 223 16.96 13.14 7.72
C ALA A 223 17.75 14.40 7.38
N ASP A 224 19.04 14.37 7.71
CA ASP A 224 19.97 15.46 7.44
C ASP A 224 20.48 15.31 5.99
N TRP A 225 19.75 15.88 5.03
CA TRP A 225 20.18 15.95 3.63
C TRP A 225 21.22 17.08 3.43
N PRO A 226 22.21 16.90 2.53
CA PRO A 226 23.23 17.90 2.23
C PRO A 226 22.66 19.11 1.47
#